data_AF-W9SBH4-F1
#
_entry.id   AF-W9SBH4-F1
#
_cell.length_a   1.000
_cell.length_b   1.000
_cell.length_c   1.000
_cell.angle_alpha   90.00
_cell.angle_beta   90.00
_cell.angle_gamma   90.00
#
_symmetry.space_group_name_H-M   'P 1'
#
loop_
_entity.id
_entity.type
_entity.pdbx_description
1 polymer ?
#
loop_
_entity_poly.entity_id
_entity_poly.type
_entity_poly.pdbx_seq_one_letter_code
_entity_poly.pdbx_strand_id
1 'polypeptide(L)'
;MDVERSSLCNCVVNFLLEENYLLTAFELLHELLDDGRDDQAIRLKEFFSNPSQFPPDQISRFNSLRVADPQSLLEEKEGLEEKLALSEYELRLAQEDILKLRTELQKKNESPINDLRGEPVDVSINCGPEFMRQKRDAPFSDLGPLKENERQDLNCAVKEYLLIAGYRLTAMTFYEEKHRDRVLCDEWRGKKKKKKKKKKKREAAVVRWIEIR
;
A
#
# COMPACT_ATOMS: atom_id res chain seq x y z
N MET A 1 28.47 -25.14 4.65
CA MET A 1 27.26 -25.20 3.79
C MET A 1 26.16 -24.26 4.27
N ASP A 2 26.25 -23.70 5.48
CA ASP A 2 25.18 -22.87 6.06
C ASP A 2 25.14 -21.42 5.58
N VAL A 3 26.26 -20.90 5.05
CA VAL A 3 26.36 -19.51 4.56
C VAL A 3 25.48 -19.27 3.33
N GLU A 4 25.48 -20.19 2.36
CA GLU A 4 24.66 -20.09 1.14
C GLU A 4 23.15 -20.24 1.43
N ARG A 5 22.80 -21.08 2.41
CA ARG A 5 21.40 -21.23 2.84
C ARG A 5 20.89 -20.00 3.60
N SER A 6 21.77 -19.39 4.38
CA SER A 6 21.47 -18.15 5.11
C SER A 6 21.36 -16.95 4.18
N SER A 7 22.19 -16.87 3.13
CA SER A 7 22.07 -15.81 2.12
C SER A 7 20.77 -15.97 1.30
N LEU A 8 20.41 -17.20 0.92
CA LEU A 8 19.15 -17.45 0.22
C LEU A 8 17.93 -17.11 1.07
N CYS A 9 17.94 -17.43 2.37
CA CYS A 9 16.87 -17.05 3.29
C CYS A 9 16.69 -15.52 3.34
N ASN A 10 17.79 -14.77 3.44
CA ASN A 10 17.75 -13.30 3.42
C ASN A 10 17.15 -12.75 2.11
N CYS A 11 17.45 -13.37 0.96
CA CYS A 11 16.83 -13.00 -0.31
C CYS A 11 15.32 -13.24 -0.30
N VAL A 12 14.88 -14.38 0.26
CA VAL A 12 13.45 -14.71 0.38
C VAL A 12 12.74 -13.73 1.32
N VAL A 13 13.34 -13.41 2.48
CA VAL A 13 12.80 -12.43 3.42
C VAL A 13 12.64 -11.07 2.76
N ASN A 14 13.65 -10.60 2.04
CA ASN A 14 13.58 -9.33 1.32
C ASN A 14 12.47 -9.36 0.26
N PHE A 15 12.38 -10.45 -0.53
CA PHE A 15 11.33 -10.62 -1.52
C PHE A 15 9.93 -10.56 -0.92
N LEU A 16 9.70 -11.23 0.22
CA LEU A 16 8.40 -11.22 0.89
C LEU A 16 8.02 -9.81 1.39
N LEU A 17 8.98 -9.04 1.90
CA LEU A 17 8.74 -7.67 2.34
C LEU A 17 8.53 -6.69 1.17
N GLU A 18 9.29 -6.85 0.09
CA GLU A 18 9.18 -6.01 -1.12
C GLU A 18 7.85 -6.21 -1.85
N GLU A 19 7.39 -7.46 -1.98
CA GLU A 19 6.11 -7.80 -2.60
C GLU A 19 4.92 -7.72 -1.63
N ASN A 20 5.14 -7.26 -0.39
CA ASN A 20 4.13 -7.08 0.64
C ASN A 20 3.35 -8.38 1.01
N TYR A 21 4.03 -9.52 0.95
CA TYR A 21 3.54 -10.80 1.46
C TYR A 21 3.71 -10.87 2.99
N LEU A 22 3.02 -9.97 3.69
CA LEU A 22 3.20 -9.76 5.13
C LEU A 22 2.79 -10.97 5.96
N LEU A 23 1.72 -11.68 5.57
CA LEU A 23 1.27 -12.85 6.30
C LEU A 23 2.27 -13.99 6.14
N THR A 24 2.76 -14.21 4.92
CA THR A 24 3.82 -15.19 4.66
C THR A 24 5.11 -14.84 5.40
N ALA A 25 5.51 -13.57 5.39
CA ALA A 25 6.70 -13.10 6.12
C ALA A 25 6.57 -13.33 7.63
N PHE A 26 5.37 -13.15 8.17
CA PHE A 26 5.08 -13.38 9.58
C PHE A 26 5.11 -14.86 9.97
N GLU A 27 4.54 -15.75 9.15
CA GLU A 27 4.63 -17.20 9.39
C GLU A 27 6.08 -17.68 9.31
N LEU A 28 6.85 -17.16 8.33
CA LEU A 28 8.27 -17.49 8.20
C LEU A 28 9.07 -17.05 9.43
N LEU A 29 8.74 -15.89 10.00
CA LEU A 29 9.36 -15.43 11.25
C LEU A 29 9.17 -16.47 12.36
N HIS A 30 7.95 -16.98 12.54
CA HIS A 30 7.66 -17.96 13.59
C HIS A 30 8.34 -19.30 13.35
N GLU A 31 8.30 -19.84 12.12
CA GLU A 31 9.01 -21.09 11.82
C GLU A 31 10.55 -20.95 11.99
N LEU A 32 11.13 -19.79 11.67
CA LEU A 32 12.56 -19.53 11.90
C LEU A 32 12.89 -19.44 13.40
N LEU A 33 11.99 -18.89 14.21
CA LEU A 33 12.14 -18.83 15.66
C LEU A 33 12.06 -20.23 16.29
N ASP A 34 11.11 -21.04 15.82
CA ASP A 34 10.92 -22.41 16.30
C ASP A 34 12.13 -23.32 15.94
N ASP A 35 12.76 -23.08 14.78
CA ASP A 35 14.01 -23.72 14.36
C ASP A 35 15.27 -23.20 15.10
N GLY A 36 15.14 -22.13 15.90
CA GLY A 36 16.27 -21.48 16.60
C GLY A 36 17.19 -20.67 15.66
N ARG A 37 16.72 -20.28 14.48
CA ARG A 37 17.47 -19.51 13.47
C ARG A 37 17.26 -18.00 13.63
N ASP A 38 17.42 -17.52 14.86
CA ASP A 38 17.17 -16.14 15.26
C ASP A 38 17.91 -15.10 14.41
N ASP A 39 19.15 -15.40 14.01
CA ASP A 39 20.01 -14.51 13.23
C ASP A 39 19.40 -14.11 11.88
N GLN A 40 18.61 -14.99 11.28
CA GLN A 40 17.94 -14.74 10.00
C GLN A 40 16.58 -14.07 10.16
N ALA A 41 15.99 -14.20 11.35
CA ALA A 41 14.73 -13.58 11.72
C ALA A 41 14.88 -12.10 12.13
N ILE A 42 16.11 -11.59 12.36
CA ILE A 42 16.35 -10.22 12.85
C ILE A 42 15.63 -9.17 12.01
N ARG A 43 15.72 -9.26 10.68
CA ARG A 43 15.06 -8.30 9.76
C ARG A 43 13.54 -8.33 9.89
N LEU A 44 12.96 -9.52 9.99
CA LEU A 44 11.51 -9.69 10.18
C LEU A 44 11.08 -9.14 11.55
N LYS A 45 11.84 -9.45 12.62
CA LYS A 45 11.58 -8.92 13.97
C LYS A 45 11.62 -7.40 13.98
N GLU A 46 12.63 -6.78 13.37
CA GLU A 46 12.75 -5.33 13.27
C GLU A 46 11.56 -4.73 12.51
N PHE A 47 11.18 -5.33 11.38
CA PHE A 47 10.04 -4.90 10.59
C PHE A 47 8.73 -4.92 11.39
N PHE A 48 8.40 -6.05 12.03
CA PHE A 48 7.15 -6.20 12.80
C PHE A 48 7.16 -5.45 14.13
N SER A 49 8.34 -5.08 14.66
CA SER A 49 8.45 -4.31 15.90
C SER A 49 8.25 -2.80 15.70
N ASN A 50 8.19 -2.31 14.45
CA ASN A 50 8.07 -0.88 14.16
C ASN A 50 6.69 -0.33 14.59
N PRO A 51 6.60 0.52 15.63
CA PRO A 51 5.32 1.02 16.13
C PRO A 51 4.67 2.04 15.18
N SER A 52 5.43 2.60 14.23
CA SER A 52 4.90 3.47 13.18
C SER A 52 4.15 2.71 12.09
N GLN A 53 4.58 1.47 11.81
CA GLN A 53 3.93 0.58 10.85
C GLN A 53 2.81 -0.22 11.53
N PHE A 54 3.04 -0.62 12.78
CA PHE A 54 2.13 -1.43 13.58
C PHE A 54 1.82 -0.72 14.90
N PRO A 55 0.89 0.26 14.90
CA PRO A 55 0.52 0.98 16.10
C PRO A 55 -0.14 0.03 17.13
N PRO A 56 0.36 -0.02 18.37
CA PRO A 56 -0.06 -1.01 19.36
C PRO A 56 -1.54 -0.89 19.72
N ASP A 57 -2.10 0.33 19.71
CA ASP A 57 -3.51 0.58 19.97
C ASP A 57 -4.42 -0.11 18.95
N GLN A 58 -4.01 -0.11 17.67
CA GLN A 58 -4.76 -0.79 16.62
C GLN A 58 -4.66 -2.30 16.78
N ILE A 59 -3.46 -2.83 17.06
CA ILE A 59 -3.25 -4.27 17.26
C ILE A 59 -4.09 -4.77 18.44
N SER A 60 -4.08 -4.06 19.57
CA SER A 60 -4.87 -4.41 20.75
C SER A 60 -6.37 -4.44 20.45
N ARG A 61 -6.85 -3.47 19.67
CA ARG A 61 -8.24 -3.42 19.20
C ARG A 61 -8.58 -4.61 18.30
N PHE A 62 -7.74 -4.92 17.31
CA PHE A 62 -7.94 -6.07 16.41
C PHE A 62 -7.88 -7.43 17.12
N ASN A 63 -7.03 -7.57 18.14
CA ASN A 63 -6.98 -8.78 18.96
C ASN A 63 -8.26 -8.93 19.79
N SER A 64 -8.82 -7.84 20.29
CA SER A 64 -10.11 -7.84 21.01
C SER A 64 -11.25 -8.25 20.09
N LEU A 65 -11.27 -7.77 18.83
CA LEU A 65 -12.26 -8.13 17.80
C LEU A 65 -12.27 -9.64 17.50
N ARG A 66 -11.12 -10.34 17.49
CA ARG A 66 -11.09 -11.80 17.24
C ARG A 66 -11.80 -12.63 18.32
N VAL A 67 -11.93 -12.08 19.52
CA VAL A 67 -12.55 -12.73 20.68
C VAL A 67 -13.96 -12.16 20.96
N ALA A 68 -14.37 -11.13 20.22
CA ALA A 68 -15.64 -10.44 20.42
C ALA A 68 -16.82 -11.24 19.85
N ASP A 69 -17.97 -11.11 20.52
CA ASP A 69 -19.25 -11.64 20.06
C ASP A 69 -19.68 -10.97 18.73
N PRO A 70 -20.30 -11.70 17.78
CA PRO A 70 -20.71 -11.15 16.48
C PRO A 70 -21.59 -9.89 16.56
N GLN A 71 -22.38 -9.72 17.63
CA GLN A 71 -23.20 -8.54 17.83
C GLN A 71 -22.33 -7.30 18.13
N SER A 72 -21.28 -7.46 18.95
CA SER A 72 -20.34 -6.41 19.30
C SER A 72 -19.50 -5.98 18.08
N LEU A 73 -19.15 -6.93 17.20
CA LEU A 73 -18.48 -6.64 15.94
C LEU A 73 -19.31 -5.74 15.02
N LEU A 74 -20.62 -5.95 14.99
CA LEU A 74 -21.53 -5.17 14.16
C LEU A 74 -21.64 -3.73 14.68
N GLU A 75 -21.84 -3.55 15.99
CA GLU A 75 -21.94 -2.24 16.61
C GLU A 75 -20.65 -1.43 16.46
N GLU A 76 -19.48 -2.07 16.59
CA GLU A 76 -18.20 -1.40 16.37
C GLU A 76 -18.00 -0.99 14.90
N LYS A 77 -18.44 -1.83 13.96
CA LYS A 77 -18.42 -1.51 12.53
C LYS A 77 -19.31 -0.30 12.23
N GLU A 78 -20.54 -0.30 12.74
CA GLU A 78 -21.47 0.84 12.56
C GLU A 78 -20.88 2.13 13.16
N GLY A 79 -20.32 2.06 14.37
CA GLY A 79 -19.65 3.23 14.98
C GLY A 79 -18.41 3.72 14.22
N LEU A 80 -17.70 2.84 13.52
CA LEU A 80 -16.62 3.24 12.61
C LEU A 80 -17.14 3.91 11.33
N GLU A 81 -18.23 3.39 10.76
CA GLU A 81 -18.89 3.98 9.59
C GLU A 81 -19.40 5.39 9.89
N GLU A 82 -19.97 5.62 11.07
CA GLU A 82 -20.39 6.95 11.52
C GLU A 82 -19.21 7.92 11.66
N LYS A 83 -18.12 7.50 12.32
CA LYS A 83 -16.89 8.32 12.45
C LYS A 83 -16.29 8.66 11.10
N LEU A 84 -16.31 7.72 10.17
CA LEU A 84 -15.84 7.93 8.80
C LEU A 84 -16.72 8.97 8.09
N ALA A 85 -18.04 8.87 8.20
CA ALA A 85 -18.96 9.85 7.62
C ALA A 85 -18.76 11.27 8.18
N LEU A 86 -18.50 11.40 9.49
CA LEU A 86 -18.18 12.67 10.13
C LEU A 86 -16.86 13.26 9.61
N SER A 87 -15.80 12.44 9.55
CA SER A 87 -14.49 12.87 9.05
C SER A 87 -14.54 13.26 7.57
N GLU A 88 -15.29 12.53 6.75
CA GLU A 88 -15.53 12.88 5.34
C GLU A 88 -16.27 14.22 5.18
N TYR A 89 -17.19 14.54 6.09
CA TYR A 89 -17.86 15.82 6.12
C TYR A 89 -16.90 16.96 6.51
N GLU A 90 -16.12 16.79 7.58
CA GLU A 90 -15.10 17.76 8.01
C GLU A 90 -14.07 18.03 6.91
N LEU A 91 -13.62 16.96 6.22
CA LEU A 91 -12.71 17.07 5.08
C LEU A 91 -13.31 17.91 3.96
N ARG A 92 -14.59 17.71 3.64
CA ARG A 92 -15.29 18.48 2.60
C ARG A 92 -15.39 19.95 2.96
N LEU A 93 -15.68 20.24 4.22
CA LEU A 93 -15.73 21.61 4.73
C LEU A 93 -14.37 22.30 4.63
N ALA A 94 -13.30 21.63 5.09
CA ALA A 94 -11.94 22.15 4.99
C ALA A 94 -11.50 22.36 3.53
N GLN A 95 -11.88 21.46 2.62
CA GLN A 95 -11.62 21.62 1.19
C GLN A 95 -12.33 22.84 0.61
N GLU A 96 -13.59 23.08 1.00
CA GLU A 96 -14.35 24.27 0.58
C GLU A 96 -13.68 25.56 1.08
N ASP A 97 -13.24 25.60 2.33
CA ASP A 97 -12.57 26.76 2.91
C ASP A 97 -11.22 27.03 2.23
N ILE A 98 -10.45 25.98 1.93
CA ILE A 98 -9.22 26.10 1.12
C ILE A 98 -9.54 26.67 -0.26
N LEU A 99 -10.63 26.24 -0.91
CA LEU A 99 -11.04 26.77 -2.20
C LEU A 99 -11.44 28.25 -2.12
N LYS A 100 -12.18 28.66 -1.08
CA LYS A 100 -12.53 30.07 -0.83
C LYS A 100 -11.28 30.93 -0.64
N LEU A 101 -10.36 30.49 0.21
CA LEU A 101 -9.11 31.22 0.45
C LEU A 101 -8.26 31.33 -0.82
N ARG A 102 -8.21 30.28 -1.63
CA ARG A 102 -7.50 30.31 -2.92
C ARG A 102 -8.12 31.30 -3.91
N THR A 103 -9.45 31.38 -4.00
CA THR A 103 -10.11 32.35 -4.89
C THR A 103 -9.96 33.78 -4.39
N GLU A 104 -9.99 34.03 -3.08
CA GLU A 104 -9.71 35.35 -2.50
C GLU A 104 -8.27 35.81 -2.76
N LEU A 105 -7.29 34.91 -2.63
CA LEU A 105 -5.90 35.20 -2.95
C LEU A 105 -5.71 35.50 -4.44
N GLN A 106 -6.33 34.72 -5.32
CA GLN A 106 -6.27 34.96 -6.77
C GLN A 106 -6.92 36.30 -7.13
N LYS A 107 -8.08 36.62 -6.55
CA LYS A 107 -8.76 37.90 -6.74
C LYS A 107 -7.92 39.10 -6.24
N LYS A 108 -7.21 38.96 -5.12
CA LYS A 108 -6.27 39.99 -4.64
C LYS A 108 -5.08 40.16 -5.59
N ASN A 109 -4.58 39.08 -6.17
CA ASN A 109 -3.46 39.10 -7.11
C ASN A 109 -3.85 39.68 -8.49
N GLU A 110 -5.14 39.62 -8.86
CA GLU A 110 -5.69 40.18 -10.10
C GLU A 110 -6.13 41.66 -9.98
N SER A 111 -5.99 42.29 -8.81
CA SER A 111 -6.18 43.75 -8.64
C SER A 111 -4.89 44.51 -9.01
N PRO A 112 -4.94 45.57 -9.84
CA PRO A 112 -3.72 46.17 -10.37
C PRO A 112 -3.07 47.06 -9.33
N ILE A 113 -1.87 46.70 -8.87
CA ILE A 113 -0.92 47.67 -8.31
C ILE A 113 0.13 47.94 -9.37
N ASN A 114 -0.02 49.11 -9.97
CA ASN A 114 1.01 49.77 -10.75
C ASN A 114 2.14 50.23 -9.81
N ASP A 115 3.36 50.04 -10.29
CA ASP A 115 4.61 50.74 -9.94
C ASP A 115 5.49 50.31 -8.74
N LEU A 116 6.64 49.74 -9.17
CA LEU A 116 8.03 49.97 -8.73
C LEU A 116 8.69 49.05 -7.67
N ARG A 117 9.29 47.98 -8.20
CA ARG A 117 10.74 47.64 -8.20
C ARG A 117 11.48 47.49 -6.86
N GLY A 118 12.03 46.29 -6.63
CA GLY A 118 13.21 46.08 -5.78
C GLY A 118 13.56 44.62 -5.43
N GLU A 119 14.27 43.94 -6.35
CA GLU A 119 15.25 42.83 -6.18
C GLU A 119 14.89 41.48 -5.47
N PRO A 120 15.49 40.36 -5.94
CA PRO A 120 15.06 39.00 -5.58
C PRO A 120 15.81 38.48 -4.36
N VAL A 121 15.06 38.02 -3.36
CA VAL A 121 15.59 37.14 -2.30
C VAL A 121 14.78 35.85 -2.35
N ASP A 122 15.43 34.84 -2.95
CA ASP A 122 15.03 33.45 -2.96
C ASP A 122 15.01 32.89 -1.53
N VAL A 123 13.81 32.59 -1.03
CA VAL A 123 13.60 31.68 0.10
C VAL A 123 12.45 30.75 -0.28
N SER A 124 12.80 29.72 -1.05
CA SER A 124 12.01 28.50 -1.20
C SER A 124 11.88 27.79 0.14
N ILE A 125 10.70 27.84 0.77
CA ILE A 125 10.30 26.91 1.83
C ILE A 125 9.19 26.02 1.25
N ASN A 126 9.64 24.97 0.57
CA ASN A 126 8.86 23.74 0.41
C ASN A 126 8.78 23.04 1.78
N CYS A 127 7.58 22.70 2.23
CA CYS A 127 7.38 21.75 3.33
C CYS A 127 6.18 20.84 2.99
N GLY A 128 6.37 20.00 1.98
CA GLY A 128 5.69 18.70 1.92
C GLY A 128 6.51 17.68 2.72
N PRO A 129 5.89 16.66 3.33
CA PRO A 129 6.65 15.63 4.03
C PRO A 129 7.35 14.74 2.98
N GLU A 130 8.58 15.11 2.65
CA GLU A 130 9.53 14.27 1.92
C GLU A 130 9.92 13.10 2.83
N PHE A 131 9.45 11.91 2.46
CA PHE A 131 10.05 10.66 2.89
C PHE A 131 11.54 10.70 2.54
N MET A 132 12.37 10.86 3.56
CA MET A 132 13.83 10.84 3.47
C MET A 132 14.31 9.49 2.92
N ARG A 133 14.52 9.44 1.60
CA ARG A 133 15.42 8.51 0.93
C ARG A 133 16.85 8.90 1.27
N GLN A 134 17.40 8.33 2.35
CA GLN A 134 18.83 8.41 2.60
C GLN A 134 19.58 7.40 1.71
N LYS A 135 20.33 7.96 0.76
CA LYS A 135 21.43 7.31 0.04
C LYS A 135 22.46 6.78 1.03
N ARG A 136 22.76 5.48 0.95
CA ARG A 136 24.12 4.93 0.84
C ARG A 136 24.05 3.52 0.25
N ASP A 137 24.73 3.40 -0.88
CA ASP A 137 25.29 2.19 -1.50
C ASP A 137 24.32 1.12 -2.04
N ALA A 138 23.86 1.34 -3.29
CA ALA A 138 23.36 0.29 -4.18
C ALA A 138 24.53 -0.61 -4.66
N PRO A 139 24.31 -1.90 -5.01
CA PRO A 139 23.11 -2.36 -5.70
C PRO A 139 22.62 -3.79 -5.36
N PHE A 140 21.40 -3.92 -4.82
CA PHE A 140 20.54 -5.10 -5.04
C PHE A 140 19.05 -4.74 -4.87
N SER A 141 18.62 -3.59 -5.37
CA SER A 141 17.18 -3.23 -5.39
C SER A 141 16.90 -2.31 -6.58
N ASP A 142 17.03 -2.85 -7.79
CA ASP A 142 16.46 -2.23 -8.99
C ASP A 142 15.75 -3.29 -9.82
N LEU A 143 14.76 -3.92 -9.21
CA LEU A 143 13.69 -4.57 -9.97
C LEU A 143 12.52 -3.59 -9.89
N GLY A 144 12.42 -2.70 -10.89
CA GLY A 144 11.20 -1.92 -11.11
C GLY A 144 9.96 -2.83 -11.17
N PRO A 145 8.73 -2.28 -11.24
CA PRO A 145 7.50 -3.07 -11.09
C PRO A 145 7.56 -4.37 -11.91
N LEU A 146 7.79 -5.49 -11.21
CA LEU A 146 8.08 -6.78 -11.81
C LEU A 146 6.93 -7.18 -12.72
N LYS A 147 7.24 -7.70 -13.92
CA LYS A 147 6.17 -8.20 -14.80
C LYS A 147 5.49 -9.36 -14.09
N GLU A 148 4.18 -9.48 -14.27
CA GLU A 148 3.35 -10.54 -13.67
C GLU A 148 3.95 -11.95 -13.87
N ASN A 149 4.60 -12.19 -15.01
CA ASN A 149 5.25 -13.46 -15.35
C ASN A 149 6.53 -13.68 -14.53
N GLU A 150 7.40 -12.67 -14.42
CA GLU A 150 8.66 -12.74 -13.66
C GLU A 150 8.36 -12.93 -12.17
N ARG A 151 7.34 -12.24 -11.65
CA ARG A 151 6.84 -12.43 -10.30
C ARG A 151 6.28 -13.85 -10.09
N GLN A 152 5.61 -14.42 -11.10
CA GLN A 152 5.11 -15.78 -11.01
C GLN A 152 6.26 -16.80 -10.93
N ASP A 153 7.33 -16.61 -11.69
CA ASP A 153 8.51 -17.47 -11.67
C ASP A 153 9.26 -17.37 -10.33
N LEU A 154 9.46 -16.14 -9.83
CA LEU A 154 10.03 -15.90 -8.49
C LEU A 154 9.18 -16.55 -7.39
N ASN A 155 7.86 -16.39 -7.46
CA ASN A 155 6.96 -17.04 -6.52
C ASN A 155 7.08 -18.57 -6.55
N CYS A 156 7.26 -19.18 -7.73
CA CYS A 156 7.49 -20.61 -7.83
C CYS A 156 8.82 -21.01 -7.16
N ALA A 157 9.90 -20.26 -7.42
CA ALA A 157 11.21 -20.53 -6.82
C ALA A 157 11.20 -20.36 -5.28
N VAL A 158 10.57 -19.31 -4.76
CA VAL A 158 10.42 -19.08 -3.31
C VAL A 158 9.62 -20.21 -2.67
N LYS A 159 8.54 -20.65 -3.31
CA LYS A 159 7.74 -21.76 -2.83
C LYS A 159 8.52 -23.07 -2.78
N GLU A 160 9.32 -23.36 -3.80
CA GLU A 160 10.19 -24.54 -3.82
C GLU A 160 11.23 -24.48 -2.71
N TYR A 161 11.84 -23.30 -2.51
CA TYR A 161 12.76 -23.07 -1.39
C TYR A 161 12.11 -23.37 -0.04
N LEU A 162 10.92 -22.81 0.23
CA LEU A 162 10.22 -23.01 1.50
C LEU A 162 9.92 -24.48 1.75
N LEU A 163 9.50 -25.24 0.72
CA LEU A 163 9.26 -26.67 0.85
C LEU A 163 10.53 -27.49 1.09
N ILE A 164 11.63 -27.17 0.39
CA ILE A 164 12.92 -27.86 0.56
C ILE A 164 13.51 -27.58 1.95
N ALA A 165 13.31 -26.37 2.47
CA ALA A 165 13.75 -25.98 3.79
C ALA A 165 12.88 -26.54 4.93
N GLY A 166 11.70 -27.10 4.62
CA GLY A 166 10.79 -27.68 5.61
C GLY A 166 9.71 -26.73 6.13
N TYR A 167 9.66 -25.49 5.65
CA TYR A 167 8.69 -24.44 6.00
C TYR A 167 7.34 -24.66 5.33
N ARG A 168 6.66 -25.74 5.71
CA ARG A 168 5.43 -26.21 5.06
C ARG A 168 4.25 -25.29 5.37
N LEU A 169 4.18 -24.73 6.57
CA LEU A 169 3.12 -23.81 6.96
C LEU A 169 3.29 -22.50 6.19
N THR A 170 4.49 -21.91 6.19
CA THR A 170 4.79 -20.71 5.40
C THR A 170 4.49 -20.92 3.92
N ALA A 171 4.88 -22.07 3.35
CA ALA A 171 4.59 -22.38 1.95
C ALA A 171 3.07 -22.46 1.66
N MET A 172 2.28 -22.98 2.60
CA MET A 172 0.83 -23.05 2.48
C MET A 172 0.20 -21.65 2.54
N THR A 173 0.59 -20.84 3.52
CA THR A 173 0.15 -19.45 3.67
C THR A 173 0.49 -18.61 2.44
N PHE A 174 1.69 -18.78 1.90
CA PHE A 174 2.13 -18.12 0.67
C PHE A 174 1.21 -18.38 -0.51
N TYR A 175 0.68 -19.60 -0.63
CA TYR A 175 -0.27 -19.93 -1.67
C TYR A 175 -1.59 -19.18 -1.55
N GLU A 176 -2.12 -19.10 -0.34
CA GLU A 176 -3.39 -18.46 -0.07
C GLU A 176 -3.30 -16.94 -0.26
N GLU A 177 -2.20 -16.34 0.21
CA GLU A 177 -1.94 -14.91 0.09
C GLU A 177 -1.77 -14.51 -1.38
N LYS A 178 -0.97 -15.26 -2.15
CA LYS A 178 -0.83 -15.07 -3.61
C LYS A 178 -2.19 -15.13 -4.34
N HIS A 179 -3.06 -16.06 -3.94
CA HIS A 179 -4.36 -16.23 -4.58
C HIS A 179 -5.30 -15.05 -4.26
N ARG A 180 -5.28 -14.52 -3.03
CA ARG A 180 -6.08 -13.35 -2.63
C ARG A 180 -5.78 -12.12 -3.49
N ASP A 181 -4.52 -11.79 -3.69
CA ASP A 181 -4.13 -10.60 -4.44
C ASP A 181 -4.47 -10.69 -5.93
N ARG A 182 -4.30 -11.88 -6.53
CA ARG A 182 -4.63 -12.11 -7.94
C ARG A 182 -6.13 -11.98 -8.21
N VAL A 183 -6.96 -12.57 -7.35
CA VAL A 183 -8.43 -12.51 -7.48
C VAL A 183 -8.94 -11.06 -7.36
N LEU A 184 -8.41 -10.30 -6.41
CA LEU A 184 -8.75 -8.89 -6.25
C LEU A 184 -8.35 -8.09 -7.51
N CYS A 185 -7.12 -8.26 -8.01
CA CYS A 185 -6.64 -7.56 -9.20
C CYS A 185 -7.48 -7.85 -10.46
N ASP A 186 -7.90 -9.10 -10.66
CA ASP A 186 -8.71 -9.50 -11.81
C ASP A 186 -10.14 -8.95 -11.75
N GLU A 187 -10.75 -8.89 -10.57
CA GLU A 187 -12.08 -8.31 -10.38
C GLU A 187 -12.10 -6.81 -10.71
N TRP A 188 -11.09 -6.07 -10.21
CA TRP A 188 -10.93 -4.64 -10.47
C TRP A 188 -10.62 -4.36 -11.95
N ARG A 189 -9.82 -5.20 -12.61
CA ARG A 189 -9.55 -5.12 -14.07
C ARG A 189 -10.83 -5.37 -14.88
N GLY A 190 -11.65 -6.34 -14.47
CA GLY A 190 -12.96 -6.62 -15.06
C GLY A 190 -13.92 -5.43 -14.96
N LYS A 191 -14.00 -4.79 -13.78
CA LYS A 191 -14.82 -3.58 -13.55
C LYS A 191 -14.36 -2.40 -14.42
N LYS A 192 -13.05 -2.18 -14.57
CA LYS A 192 -12.49 -1.13 -15.46
C LYS A 192 -12.83 -1.37 -16.93
N LYS A 193 -12.71 -2.61 -17.42
CA LYS A 193 -13.08 -2.98 -18.81
C LYS A 193 -14.57 -2.75 -19.07
N LYS A 194 -15.45 -3.12 -18.13
CA LYS A 194 -16.91 -2.86 -18.22
C LYS A 194 -17.23 -1.36 -18.26
N LYS A 195 -16.60 -0.54 -17.41
CA LYS A 195 -16.75 0.93 -17.43
C LYS A 195 -16.30 1.53 -18.77
N LYS A 196 -15.15 1.11 -19.30
CA LYS A 196 -14.63 1.59 -20.61
C LYS A 196 -15.57 1.22 -21.77
N LYS A 197 -16.12 0.00 -21.77
CA LYS A 197 -17.11 -0.44 -22.78
C LYS A 197 -18.41 0.36 -22.69
N LYS A 198 -18.88 0.66 -21.47
CA LYS A 198 -20.08 1.50 -21.24
C LYS A 198 -19.84 2.94 -21.71
N LYS A 199 -18.67 3.53 -21.44
CA LYS A 199 -18.29 4.86 -21.94
C LYS A 199 -18.28 4.92 -23.47
N LYS A 200 -17.62 3.95 -24.12
CA LYS A 200 -17.56 3.88 -25.59
C LYS A 200 -18.94 3.69 -26.25
N LYS A 201 -19.83 2.92 -25.62
CA LYS A 201 -21.24 2.80 -26.08
C LYS A 201 -22.01 4.12 -25.96
N ARG A 202 -21.82 4.89 -24.89
CA ARG A 202 -22.47 6.20 -24.71
C ARG A 202 -21.95 7.20 -25.73
N GLU A 203 -20.63 7.25 -25.95
CA GLU A 203 -20.01 8.11 -26.97
C GLU A 203 -20.54 7.77 -28.37
N ALA A 204 -20.59 6.49 -28.74
CA ALA A 204 -21.15 6.07 -30.04
C ALA A 204 -22.64 6.41 -30.19
N ALA A 205 -23.43 6.35 -29.11
CA ALA A 205 -24.84 6.74 -29.13
C ALA A 205 -25.00 8.26 -29.30
N VAL A 206 -24.14 9.07 -28.68
CA VAL A 206 -24.13 10.53 -28.84
C VAL A 206 -23.77 10.92 -30.28
N VAL A 207 -22.72 10.32 -30.85
CA VAL A 207 -22.31 10.58 -32.25
C VAL A 207 -23.45 10.23 -33.21
N ARG A 208 -24.09 9.07 -33.04
CA ARG A 208 -25.21 8.65 -33.89
C ARG A 208 -26.44 9.55 -33.74
N TRP A 209 -26.68 10.12 -32.56
CA TRP A 209 -27.79 11.07 -32.35
C TRP A 209 -27.55 12.41 -33.04
N ILE A 210 -26.29 12.85 -33.13
CA ILE A 210 -25.90 14.06 -33.87
C ILE A 210 -26.05 13.87 -35.38
N GLU A 211 -25.70 12.70 -35.93
CA GLU A 211 -25.82 12.41 -37.38
C GLU A 211 -27.27 12.30 -37.89
N ILE A 212 -28.24 12.03 -37.00
CA ILE A 212 -29.66 11.86 -37.36
C ILE A 212 -30.43 13.20 -37.30
N ARG A 213 -29.81 14.28 -36.82
CA ARG A 213 -30.42 15.60 -36.64
C ARG A 213 -29.90 16.62 -37.63
#